data_AF-A0AAC8PWX9-F1
#
_entry.id   AF-A0AAC8PWX9-F1
#
_cell.length_a   1.000
_cell.length_b   1.000
_cell.length_c   1.000
_cell.angle_alpha   90.00
_cell.angle_beta   90.00
_cell.angle_gamma   90.00
#
_symmetry.space_group_name_H-M   'P 1'
#
loop_
_entity.id
_entity.type
_entity.pdbx_description
1 polymer ?
#
loop_
_entity_poly.entity_id
_entity_poly.type
_entity_poly.pdbx_seq_one_letter_code
_entity_poly.pdbx_strand_id
1 'polypeptide(L)'
;MSEQNLTTLSRIEARTLQSFISQIDFWRAQHGDKADIVEIVYYPEDEGFEVASNEANNGISKRNRASVFRTELLSWAANQLRDLQGWDKSNTVTAFSVSYKDDTFGVAVEVVPTASLGSKTEPTDELADEEA
;
A
#
# COMPACT_ATOMS: atom_id res chain seq x y z
N MET A 1 -21.12 33.09 5.80
CA MET A 1 -20.30 32.15 5.01
C MET A 1 -19.67 31.20 6.00
N SER A 2 -20.11 29.94 6.03
CA SER A 2 -19.45 28.92 6.87
C SER A 2 -18.16 28.51 6.16
N GLU A 3 -17.03 28.57 6.85
CA GLU A 3 -15.77 28.01 6.34
C GLU A 3 -15.97 26.51 6.10
N GLN A 4 -15.75 26.07 4.87
CA GLN A 4 -15.75 24.65 4.54
C GLN A 4 -14.42 24.06 4.99
N ASN A 5 -14.46 23.03 5.82
CA ASN A 5 -13.29 22.21 6.10
C ASN A 5 -13.03 21.30 4.88
N LEU A 6 -11.99 21.61 4.12
CA LEU A 6 -11.59 20.82 2.96
C LEU A 6 -10.49 19.83 3.35
N THR A 7 -10.68 18.56 3.04
CA THR A 7 -9.59 17.58 3.05
C THR A 7 -8.87 17.65 1.71
N THR A 8 -7.61 18.07 1.72
CA THR A 8 -6.78 18.13 0.51
C THR A 8 -6.04 16.82 0.30
N LEU A 9 -5.95 16.38 -0.96
CA LEU A 9 -5.16 15.22 -1.36
C LEU A 9 -4.05 15.65 -2.31
N SER A 10 -2.89 15.00 -2.22
CA SER A 10 -1.91 15.05 -3.29
C SER A 10 -2.46 14.45 -4.58
N ARG A 11 -1.84 14.76 -5.73
CA ARG A 11 -2.23 14.16 -7.01
C ARG A 11 -2.09 12.63 -7.00
N ILE A 12 -1.08 12.11 -6.30
CA ILE A 12 -0.83 10.66 -6.21
C ILE A 12 -1.95 10.02 -5.39
N GLU A 13 -2.25 10.56 -4.21
CA GLU A 13 -3.37 10.08 -3.38
C GLU A 13 -4.70 10.12 -4.12
N ALA A 14 -5.00 11.21 -4.83
CA ALA A 14 -6.24 11.31 -5.60
C ALA A 14 -6.37 10.23 -6.68
N ARG A 15 -5.27 9.88 -7.35
CA ARG A 15 -5.24 8.81 -8.36
C ARG A 15 -5.38 7.43 -7.73
N THR A 16 -4.64 7.17 -6.66
CA THR A 16 -4.71 5.91 -5.92
C THR A 16 -6.11 5.71 -5.34
N LEU A 17 -6.70 6.76 -4.78
CA LEU A 17 -8.06 6.75 -4.26
C LEU A 17 -9.08 6.46 -5.37
N GLN A 18 -8.97 7.10 -6.53
CA GLN A 18 -9.86 6.84 -7.66
C GLN A 18 -9.79 5.37 -8.13
N SER A 19 -8.57 4.83 -8.25
CA SER A 19 -8.33 3.41 -8.56
C SER A 19 -8.99 2.50 -7.52
N PHE A 20 -8.80 2.81 -6.24
CA PHE A 20 -9.34 2.03 -5.14
C PHE A 20 -10.87 2.09 -5.06
N ILE A 21 -11.51 3.25 -5.30
CA ILE A 21 -12.97 3.38 -5.37
C ILE A 21 -13.54 2.44 -6.43
N SER A 22 -13.01 2.51 -7.65
CA SER A 22 -13.46 1.63 -8.74
C SER A 22 -13.26 0.15 -8.41
N GLN A 23 -12.19 -0.18 -7.70
CA GLN A 23 -11.90 -1.55 -7.30
C GLN A 23 -12.85 -2.05 -6.19
N ILE A 24 -13.22 -1.18 -5.24
CA ILE A 24 -14.23 -1.49 -4.22
C ILE A 24 -15.59 -1.75 -4.86
N ASP A 25 -16.01 -0.94 -5.82
CA ASP A 25 -17.26 -1.17 -6.56
C ASP A 25 -17.26 -2.55 -7.24
N PHE A 26 -16.14 -2.91 -7.87
CA PHE A 26 -15.96 -4.22 -8.48
C PHE A 26 -16.00 -5.36 -7.45
N TRP A 27 -15.28 -5.24 -6.34
CA TRP A 27 -15.25 -6.27 -5.31
C TRP A 27 -16.59 -6.42 -4.61
N ARG A 28 -17.33 -5.34 -4.34
CA ARG A 28 -18.69 -5.41 -3.79
C ARG A 28 -19.63 -6.10 -4.76
N ALA A 29 -19.51 -5.85 -6.07
CA ALA A 29 -20.31 -6.55 -7.07
C ALA A 29 -20.02 -8.06 -7.15
N GLN A 30 -18.77 -8.49 -6.87
CA GLN A 30 -18.36 -9.90 -6.97
C GLN A 30 -18.46 -10.68 -5.67
N HIS A 31 -18.09 -10.06 -4.55
CA HIS A 31 -17.91 -10.70 -3.25
C HIS A 31 -18.94 -10.24 -2.20
N GLY A 32 -19.81 -9.28 -2.56
CA GLY A 32 -20.85 -8.75 -1.69
C GLY A 32 -20.28 -8.15 -0.41
N ASP A 33 -20.93 -8.47 0.72
CA ASP A 33 -20.66 -7.91 2.04
C ASP A 33 -19.21 -8.12 2.52
N LYS A 34 -18.46 -9.06 1.93
CA LYS A 34 -17.03 -9.25 2.24
C LYS A 34 -16.21 -7.99 1.96
N ALA A 35 -16.63 -7.20 0.97
CA ALA A 35 -15.96 -5.97 0.54
C ALA A 35 -16.57 -4.69 1.15
N ASP A 36 -17.50 -4.81 2.10
CA ASP A 36 -18.06 -3.64 2.82
C ASP A 36 -17.06 -3.01 3.79
N ILE A 37 -16.03 -3.78 4.18
CA ILE A 37 -14.85 -3.29 4.87
C ILE A 37 -13.64 -3.82 4.11
N VAL A 38 -12.72 -2.94 3.73
CA VAL A 38 -11.42 -3.29 3.16
C VAL A 38 -10.39 -2.32 3.73
N GLU A 39 -9.31 -2.84 4.29
CA GLU A 39 -8.16 -2.05 4.70
C GLU A 39 -6.90 -2.73 4.17
N ILE A 40 -6.02 -1.95 3.54
CA ILE A 40 -4.75 -2.42 2.99
C ILE A 40 -3.66 -1.47 3.48
N VAL A 41 -2.62 -2.03 4.06
CA VAL A 41 -1.45 -1.29 4.56
C VAL A 41 -0.18 -1.96 4.02
N TYR A 42 0.67 -1.17 3.38
CA TYR A 42 1.99 -1.58 2.93
C TYR A 42 3.03 -1.29 4.01
N TYR A 43 3.91 -2.26 4.26
CA TYR A 43 5.04 -2.17 5.17
C TYR A 43 6.35 -2.19 4.33
N PRO A 44 7.00 -1.03 4.13
CA PRO A 44 8.20 -0.94 3.31
C PRO A 44 9.38 -1.78 3.83
N GLU A 45 9.44 -2.04 5.13
CA GLU A 45 10.54 -2.74 5.79
C GLU A 45 10.66 -4.23 5.41
N ASP A 46 9.55 -4.88 5.08
CA ASP A 46 9.49 -6.29 4.69
C ASP A 46 8.88 -6.48 3.29
N GLU A 47 8.62 -5.38 2.58
CA GLU A 47 7.87 -5.32 1.32
C GLU A 47 6.52 -6.05 1.41
N GLY A 48 5.92 -6.09 2.59
CA GLY A 48 4.72 -6.83 2.91
C GLY A 48 3.44 -6.00 2.87
N PHE A 49 2.32 -6.71 2.82
CA PHE A 49 0.99 -6.11 2.96
C PHE A 49 0.22 -6.77 4.09
N GLU A 50 -0.38 -5.94 4.93
CA GLU A 50 -1.50 -6.34 5.76
C GLU A 50 -2.80 -6.00 5.03
N VAL A 51 -3.69 -6.98 5.00
CA VAL A 51 -5.02 -6.83 4.40
C VAL A 51 -6.07 -7.32 5.40
N ALA A 52 -7.04 -6.45 5.67
CA ALA A 52 -8.22 -6.75 6.44
C ALA A 52 -9.47 -6.57 5.56
N SER A 53 -10.49 -7.38 5.84
CA SER A 53 -11.78 -7.25 5.17
C SER A 53 -12.90 -7.77 6.06
N ASN A 54 -14.15 -7.63 5.62
CA ASN A 54 -15.31 -8.20 6.30
C ASN A 54 -15.49 -9.72 6.05
N GLU A 55 -14.54 -10.36 5.36
CA GLU A 55 -14.57 -11.83 5.23
C GLU A 55 -14.36 -12.49 6.60
N ALA A 56 -15.31 -13.33 6.99
CA ALA A 56 -15.17 -14.13 8.21
C ALA A 56 -13.85 -14.92 8.14
N ASN A 57 -12.98 -14.70 9.13
CA ASN A 57 -11.81 -15.53 9.36
C ASN A 57 -12.31 -16.93 9.71
N ASN A 58 -12.55 -17.76 8.68
CA ASN A 58 -13.15 -19.10 8.76
C ASN A 58 -12.24 -20.06 9.53
N GLY A 59 -12.16 -19.90 10.86
CA GLY A 59 -11.48 -20.74 11.83
C GLY A 59 -10.28 -21.47 11.24
N ILE A 60 -9.12 -20.80 11.21
CA ILE A 60 -7.84 -21.34 10.71
C ILE A 60 -7.55 -22.68 11.39
N SER A 61 -8.04 -23.78 10.80
CA SER A 61 -7.77 -25.12 11.33
C SER A 61 -7.87 -26.25 10.30
N LYS A 62 -8.18 -25.99 9.02
CA LYS A 62 -8.19 -27.08 8.01
C LYS A 62 -7.29 -26.92 6.80
N ARG A 63 -6.66 -25.77 6.55
CA ARG A 63 -5.43 -25.56 5.74
C ARG A 63 -5.18 -24.05 5.69
N ASN A 64 -3.93 -23.59 5.80
CA ASN A 64 -3.50 -22.19 5.61
C ASN A 64 -3.71 -21.71 4.15
N ARG A 65 -4.92 -21.81 3.60
CA ARG A 65 -5.23 -21.36 2.23
C ARG A 65 -5.77 -19.94 2.29
N ALA A 66 -5.09 -19.02 1.62
CA ALA A 66 -5.65 -17.71 1.34
C ALA A 66 -6.98 -17.87 0.59
N SER A 67 -7.99 -17.10 0.96
CA SER A 67 -9.23 -17.02 0.18
C SER A 67 -8.97 -16.36 -1.17
N VAL A 68 -9.86 -16.59 -2.13
CA VAL A 68 -9.81 -15.92 -3.44
C VAL A 68 -9.83 -14.40 -3.25
N PHE A 69 -10.75 -13.89 -2.43
CA PHE A 69 -10.88 -12.46 -2.18
C PHE A 69 -9.61 -11.86 -1.55
N ARG A 70 -9.04 -12.49 -0.50
CA ARG A 70 -7.76 -12.03 0.08
C ARG A 70 -6.64 -12.00 -0.96
N THR A 71 -6.61 -12.96 -1.87
CA THR A 71 -5.62 -13.01 -2.96
C THR A 71 -5.81 -11.86 -3.96
N GLU A 72 -7.05 -11.50 -4.28
CA GLU A 72 -7.36 -10.36 -5.13
C GLU A 72 -6.98 -9.02 -4.48
N LEU A 73 -7.25 -8.84 -3.17
CA LEU A 73 -6.80 -7.67 -2.41
C LEU A 73 -5.28 -7.49 -2.51
N LEU A 74 -4.53 -8.56 -2.22
CA LEU A 74 -3.08 -8.57 -2.30
C LEU A 74 -2.59 -8.32 -3.74
N SER A 75 -3.25 -8.89 -4.73
CA SER A 75 -2.89 -8.70 -6.14
C SER A 75 -3.08 -7.25 -6.60
N TRP A 76 -4.21 -6.63 -6.24
CA TRP A 76 -4.44 -5.22 -6.53
C TRP A 76 -3.41 -4.33 -5.82
N ALA A 77 -3.15 -4.58 -4.54
CA ALA A 77 -2.19 -3.80 -3.75
C ALA A 77 -0.77 -3.89 -4.34
N ALA A 78 -0.31 -5.08 -4.71
CA ALA A 78 1.00 -5.28 -5.32
C ALA A 78 1.13 -4.58 -6.68
N ASN A 79 0.07 -4.61 -7.50
CA ASN A 79 0.05 -3.87 -8.76
C ASN A 79 0.08 -2.36 -8.53
N GLN A 80 -0.71 -1.86 -7.58
CA GLN A 80 -0.74 -0.44 -7.23
C GLN A 80 0.61 0.04 -6.69
N LEU A 81 1.29 -0.77 -5.87
CA LEU A 81 2.64 -0.50 -5.39
C LEU A 81 3.65 -0.40 -6.55
N ARG A 82 3.61 -1.35 -7.49
CA ARG A 82 4.49 -1.31 -8.68
C ARG A 82 4.25 -0.04 -9.50
N ASP A 83 2.99 0.37 -9.67
CA ASP A 83 2.66 1.59 -10.40
C ASP A 83 3.19 2.85 -9.68
N LEU A 84 3.15 2.86 -8.35
CA LEU A 84 3.71 3.94 -7.52
C LEU A 84 5.25 3.98 -7.55
N GLN A 85 5.91 2.81 -7.54
CA GLN A 85 7.36 2.69 -7.67
C GLN A 85 7.87 3.09 -9.06
N GLY A 86 6.99 3.02 -10.08
CA GLY A 86 7.36 3.13 -11.48
C GLY A 86 7.91 1.80 -12.01
N TRP A 87 7.71 1.54 -13.31
CA TRP A 87 8.16 0.30 -13.96
C TRP A 87 9.67 0.04 -13.87
N ASP A 88 10.45 1.11 -13.71
CA ASP A 88 11.90 1.11 -13.55
C ASP A 88 12.36 1.20 -12.08
N LYS A 89 11.43 1.20 -11.11
CA LYS A 89 11.69 1.42 -9.68
C LYS A 89 12.40 2.76 -9.38
N SER A 90 12.16 3.77 -10.20
CA SER A 90 12.69 5.13 -10.00
C SER A 90 12.22 5.77 -8.70
N ASN A 91 11.14 5.27 -8.11
CA ASN A 91 10.61 5.75 -6.85
C ASN A 91 10.56 4.67 -5.76
N THR A 92 10.70 5.10 -4.52
CA THR A 92 10.50 4.31 -3.32
C THR A 92 9.21 4.77 -2.63
N VAL A 93 8.35 3.82 -2.28
CA VAL A 93 7.11 4.09 -1.55
C VAL A 93 7.40 3.99 -0.06
N THR A 94 7.27 5.09 0.66
CA THR A 94 7.51 5.17 2.11
C THR A 94 6.24 5.03 2.93
N ALA A 95 5.08 5.30 2.32
CA ALA A 95 3.78 5.00 2.89
C ALA A 95 2.80 4.64 1.77
N PHE A 96 2.02 3.58 1.97
CA PHE A 96 0.87 3.27 1.14
C PHE A 96 -0.19 2.57 1.97
N SER A 97 -1.32 3.24 2.16
CA SER A 97 -2.50 2.66 2.79
C SER A 97 -3.77 3.16 2.11
N VAL A 98 -4.75 2.27 2.02
CA VAL A 98 -6.12 2.58 1.60
C VAL A 98 -7.11 1.88 2.50
N SER A 99 -8.26 2.52 2.71
CA SER A 99 -9.35 1.94 3.48
C SER A 99 -10.71 2.30 2.90
N TYR A 100 -11.65 1.37 2.99
CA TYR A 100 -13.06 1.58 2.74
C TYR A 100 -13.85 0.96 3.89
N LYS A 101 -14.63 1.79 4.58
CA LYS A 101 -15.44 1.41 5.71
C LYS A 101 -16.51 2.47 5.94
N ASP A 102 -17.71 2.05 6.33
CA ASP A 102 -18.82 2.97 6.64
C ASP A 102 -19.08 3.99 5.50
N ASP A 103 -19.07 3.49 4.26
CA ASP A 103 -19.23 4.27 3.00
C ASP A 103 -18.21 5.41 2.83
N THR A 104 -17.09 5.33 3.54
CA THR A 104 -16.04 6.34 3.54
C THR A 104 -14.74 5.73 3.05
N PHE A 105 -14.00 6.50 2.24
CA PHE A 105 -12.70 6.10 1.73
C PHE A 105 -11.56 6.86 2.40
N GLY A 106 -10.49 6.15 2.72
CA GLY A 106 -9.21 6.69 3.18
C GLY A 106 -8.09 6.33 2.21
N VAL A 107 -7.12 7.23 2.10
CA VAL A 107 -5.88 7.04 1.32
C VAL A 107 -4.74 7.78 2.03
N ALA A 108 -3.57 7.15 2.05
CA ALA A 108 -2.32 7.78 2.42
C ALA A 108 -1.23 7.22 1.52
N VAL A 109 -0.55 8.08 0.77
CA VAL A 109 0.52 7.66 -0.15
C VAL A 109 1.67 8.64 -0.12
N GLU A 110 2.85 8.12 0.18
CA GLU A 110 4.10 8.86 0.14
C GLU A 110 5.11 8.13 -0.75
N VAL A 111 5.69 8.90 -1.67
CA VAL A 111 6.62 8.41 -2.67
C VAL A 111 7.79 9.39 -2.75
N VAL A 112 9.00 8.86 -2.71
CA VAL A 112 10.23 9.63 -2.85
C VAL A 112 11.07 9.09 -3.99
N PRO A 113 11.81 9.92 -4.75
CA PRO A 113 12.74 9.42 -5.74
C PRO A 113 13.78 8.52 -5.08
N THR A 114 14.02 7.32 -5.62
CA THR A 114 14.97 6.36 -5.03
C THR A 114 16.38 6.97 -4.92
N ALA A 115 16.79 7.77 -5.91
CA ALA A 115 18.06 8.50 -5.89
C ALA A 115 18.21 9.49 -4.72
N SER A 116 17.10 9.97 -4.15
CA SER A 116 17.10 10.91 -3.01
C SER A 116 17.34 10.25 -1.66
N LEU A 117 17.26 8.92 -1.58
CA LEU A 117 17.43 8.18 -0.32
C LEU A 117 18.89 8.02 0.10
N GLY A 118 19.85 8.25 -0.80
CA GLY A 118 21.29 8.22 -0.51
C GLY A 118 21.81 6.84 -0.08
N SER A 119 23.03 6.50 -0.48
CA SER A 119 23.70 5.27 -0.05
C SER A 119 23.91 5.29 1.48
N LYS A 120 23.08 4.56 2.22
CA LYS A 120 23.45 4.14 3.58
C LYS A 120 24.61 3.14 3.46
N THR A 121 25.82 3.66 3.60
CA THR A 121 27.03 2.99 4.10
C THR A 121 27.66 1.92 3.20
N GLU A 122 28.63 2.33 2.37
CA GLU A 122 29.89 1.58 2.32
C GLU A 122 30.86 2.29 3.29
N PRO A 123 31.43 1.61 4.29
CA PRO A 123 32.65 2.11 4.91
C PRO A 123 33.74 2.02 3.83
N THR A 124 34.21 3.17 3.35
CA THR A 124 35.54 3.24 2.75
C THR A 124 36.53 2.83 3.84
N ASP A 125 37.10 1.63 3.72
CA ASP A 125 38.33 1.26 4.40
C ASP A 125 39.40 2.28 3.98
N GLU A 126 39.54 3.35 4.78
CA GLU A 126 40.70 4.21 4.71
C GLU A 126 41.93 3.38 5.10
N LEU A 127 42.78 3.19 4.11
CA LEU A 127 44.15 2.69 4.19
C LEU A 127 44.86 3.24 5.45
N ALA A 128 45.11 2.37 6.42
CA ALA A 128 46.15 2.57 7.41
C ALA A 128 47.45 1.91 6.91
N ASP A 129 48.09 2.57 5.95
CA ASP A 129 49.54 2.50 5.81
C ASP A 129 50.12 3.51 6.83
N GLU A 130 50.51 3.03 8.01
CA GLU A 130 51.55 3.69 8.82
C GLU A 130 52.46 2.61 9.43
N GLU A 131 53.76 2.85 9.23
CA GLU A 131 54.89 1.96 9.44
C GLU A 131 55.16 1.54 10.90
N ALA A 132 55.66 0.31 11.08
CA ALA A 132 56.80 -0.02 11.96
C ALA A 132 57.35 -1.43 11.67
#